data_AF-A0AAN9F853-F1
#
_entry.id   AF-A0AAN9F853-F1
#
_cell.length_a   1.000
_cell.length_b   1.000
_cell.length_c   1.000
_cell.angle_alpha   90.00
_cell.angle_beta   90.00
_cell.angle_gamma   90.00
#
_symmetry.space_group_name_H-M   'P 1'
#
loop_
_entity.id
_entity.type
_entity.pdbx_description
1 polymer ?
#
loop_
_entity_poly.entity_id
_entity_poly.type
_entity_poly.pdbx_seq_one_letter_code
_entity_poly.pdbx_strand_id
1 'polypeptide(L)'
;MKSRGLHRLGVIASTAIVWTFAEILTAAGAYNKRSQRVQLSCRSDRSGLISASPWIRVPRPFQWGRPSFHVSSIFPAIAASLVATVESTGMFIAAARLGSATPIPPSVLGRGVGWLGIGTLMDAFFGAATGSTASV
;
A
#
# COMPACT_ATOMS: atom_id res chain seq x y z
N MET A 1 9.42 -30.92 -8.40
CA MET A 1 9.25 -30.03 -7.23
C MET A 1 8.53 -28.76 -7.68
N LYS A 2 7.20 -28.68 -7.51
CA LYS A 2 6.35 -27.64 -8.11
C LYS A 2 6.48 -26.36 -7.29
N SER A 3 7.10 -25.33 -7.86
CA SER A 3 7.29 -24.00 -7.27
C SER A 3 5.93 -23.32 -7.00
N ARG A 4 5.24 -23.71 -5.94
CA ARG A 4 3.96 -23.12 -5.50
C ARG A 4 4.14 -21.72 -4.90
N GLY A 5 5.35 -21.38 -4.43
CA GLY A 5 5.65 -20.07 -3.83
C GLY A 5 5.88 -18.94 -4.86
N LEU A 6 6.56 -19.24 -5.97
CA LEU A 6 6.99 -18.21 -6.93
C LEU A 6 5.81 -17.54 -7.67
N HIS A 7 4.71 -18.27 -7.90
CA HIS A 7 3.50 -17.70 -8.51
C HIS A 7 2.86 -16.60 -7.67
N ARG A 8 2.95 -16.66 -6.33
CA ARG A 8 2.37 -15.65 -5.44
C ARG A 8 3.22 -14.37 -5.36
N LEU A 9 4.51 -14.48 -5.66
CA LEU A 9 5.49 -13.40 -5.56
C LEU A 9 5.80 -12.75 -6.92
N GLY A 10 5.06 -13.10 -7.98
CA GLY A 10 5.37 -12.68 -9.34
C GLY A 10 5.50 -11.16 -9.51
N VAL A 11 4.63 -10.38 -8.87
CA VAL A 11 4.67 -8.90 -8.91
C VAL A 11 5.88 -8.34 -8.16
N ILE A 12 6.21 -8.92 -7.00
CA ILE A 12 7.37 -8.47 -6.21
C ILE A 12 8.67 -8.81 -6.98
N ALA A 13 8.75 -10.03 -7.51
CA ALA A 13 9.91 -10.49 -8.27
C ALA A 13 10.11 -9.69 -9.56
N SER A 14 9.04 -9.44 -10.33
CA SER A 14 9.14 -8.63 -11.56
C SER A 14 9.53 -7.19 -11.26
N THR A 15 8.94 -6.58 -10.23
CA THR A 15 9.27 -5.23 -9.79
C THR A 15 10.74 -5.12 -9.38
N ALA A 16 11.25 -6.08 -8.60
CA ALA A 16 12.65 -6.13 -8.19
C ALA A 16 13.61 -6.25 -9.39
N ILE A 17 13.29 -7.10 -10.37
CA ILE A 17 14.10 -7.27 -11.58
C ILE A 17 14.14 -5.97 -12.39
N VAL A 18 12.98 -5.35 -12.64
CA VAL A 18 12.89 -4.11 -13.42
C VAL A 18 13.65 -2.97 -12.74
N TRP A 19 13.49 -2.79 -11.43
CA TRP A 19 14.22 -1.78 -10.67
C TRP A 19 15.74 -2.03 -10.69
N THR A 20 16.18 -3.27 -10.51
CA THR A 20 17.61 -3.62 -10.56
C THR A 20 18.20 -3.31 -11.93
N PHE A 21 17.48 -3.63 -13.00
CA PHE A 21 17.91 -3.31 -14.36
C PHE A 21 17.98 -1.79 -14.61
N ALA A 22 17.01 -1.03 -14.11
CA ALA A 22 17.01 0.43 -14.20
C ALA A 22 18.20 1.07 -13.45
N GLU A 23 18.56 0.54 -12.28
CA GLU A 23 19.75 0.99 -11.53
C GLU A 23 21.05 0.70 -12.30
N ILE A 24 21.18 -0.50 -12.89
CA ILE A 24 22.36 -0.86 -13.69
C ILE A 24 22.51 0.08 -14.89
N LEU A 25 21.42 0.36 -15.62
CA LEU A 25 21.45 1.30 -16.76
C LEU A 25 21.77 2.73 -16.33
N THR A 26 21.29 3.14 -15.15
CA THR A 26 21.59 4.45 -14.57
C THR A 26 23.07 4.57 -14.20
N ALA A 27 23.62 3.55 -13.52
CA ALA A 27 25.04 3.48 -13.15
C ALA A 27 25.97 3.39 -14.36
N ALA A 28 25.56 2.68 -15.42
CA ALA A 28 26.29 2.60 -16.69
C ALA A 28 26.28 3.92 -17.50
N GLY A 29 25.53 4.94 -17.04
CA GLY A 29 25.51 6.26 -17.66
C GLY A 29 24.71 6.35 -18.96
N ALA A 30 23.88 5.35 -19.28
CA ALA A 30 23.08 5.30 -20.50
C ALA A 30 22.14 6.51 -20.68
N TYR A 31 21.77 7.17 -19.58
CA TYR A 31 20.86 8.31 -19.56
C TYR A 31 21.54 9.68 -19.39
N ASN A 32 22.88 9.75 -19.22
CA ASN A 32 23.60 11.00 -18.91
C ASN A 32 23.48 12.09 -20.00
N LYS A 33 23.37 11.70 -21.27
CA LYS A 33 23.30 12.62 -22.43
C LYS A 33 21.89 12.72 -23.04
N ARG A 34 20.87 12.19 -22.39
CA ARG A 34 19.48 12.20 -22.90
C ARG A 34 18.73 13.46 -22.46
N SER A 35 17.62 13.77 -23.12
CA SER A 35 16.80 14.94 -22.78
C SER A 35 16.28 14.89 -21.34
N GLN A 36 16.02 16.06 -20.75
CA GLN A 36 15.59 16.19 -19.36
C GLN A 36 14.34 15.37 -19.03
N ARG A 37 13.41 15.24 -19.98
CA ARG A 37 12.19 14.42 -19.84
C ARG A 37 12.52 12.92 -19.69
N VAL A 38 13.44 12.40 -20.50
CA VAL A 38 13.87 10.99 -20.42
C VAL A 38 14.62 10.73 -19.12
N GLN A 39 15.45 11.68 -18.70
CA GLN A 39 16.15 11.57 -17.43
C GLN A 39 15.22 11.68 -16.20
N LEU A 40 14.07 12.34 -16.29
CA LEU A 40 13.10 12.40 -15.18
C LEU A 40 12.33 11.08 -15.00
N SER A 41 12.02 10.39 -16.10
CA SER A 41 11.21 9.17 -16.05
C SER A 41 12.01 7.88 -15.92
N CYS A 42 13.23 7.83 -16.46
CA CYS A 42 13.99 6.57 -16.57
C CYS A 42 15.16 6.45 -15.58
N ARG A 43 15.51 7.51 -14.86
CA ARG A 43 16.71 7.58 -14.02
C ARG A 43 16.35 7.50 -12.54
N SER A 44 17.02 6.61 -11.79
CA SER A 44 16.69 6.30 -10.39
C SER A 44 17.21 7.31 -9.35
N ASP A 45 18.40 7.88 -9.56
CA ASP A 45 19.12 8.76 -8.63
C ASP A 45 18.68 10.25 -8.67
N ARG A 46 17.84 10.65 -9.62
CA ARG A 46 17.52 12.07 -9.86
C ARG A 46 16.77 12.74 -8.72
N SER A 47 16.00 11.97 -7.94
CA SER A 47 15.10 12.54 -6.94
C SER A 47 15.82 13.16 -5.74
N GLY A 48 17.09 12.80 -5.48
CA GLY A 48 17.85 13.25 -4.32
C GLY A 48 17.22 12.86 -2.96
N LEU A 49 16.09 12.14 -2.97
CA LEU A 49 15.29 11.81 -1.79
C LEU A 49 16.06 10.95 -0.81
N ILE A 50 16.94 10.08 -1.32
CA ILE A 50 17.76 9.17 -0.51
C ILE A 50 18.86 9.94 0.25
N SER A 51 19.44 10.98 -0.36
CA SER A 51 20.47 11.79 0.30
C SER A 51 19.87 12.82 1.26
N ALA A 52 18.63 13.26 1.01
CA ALA A 52 17.93 14.24 1.84
C ALA A 52 17.11 13.62 2.97
N SER A 53 16.95 12.29 3.00
CA SER A 53 16.13 11.62 4.01
C SER A 53 16.91 11.38 5.32
N PRO A 54 16.26 11.55 6.49
CA PRO A 54 16.84 11.14 7.75
C PRO A 54 16.84 9.61 7.86
N TRP A 55 17.84 9.04 8.54
CA TRP A 55 17.95 7.60 8.79
C TRP A 55 16.77 7.01 9.57
N ILE A 56 16.17 7.79 10.49
CA ILE A 56 14.99 7.38 11.26
C ILE A 56 13.97 8.51 11.19
N ARG A 57 12.75 8.18 10.77
CA ARG A 57 11.61 9.11 10.78
C ARG A 57 10.45 8.48 11.54
N VAL A 58 10.15 9.06 12.70
CA VAL A 58 8.94 8.71 13.46
C VAL A 58 7.73 9.42 12.82
N PRO A 59 6.65 8.70 12.46
CA PRO A 59 5.44 9.31 11.94
C PRO A 59 4.86 10.30 12.95
N ARG A 60 4.74 11.56 12.56
CA ARG A 60 4.14 12.60 13.40
C ARG A 60 2.64 12.62 13.17
N PRO A 61 1.83 12.64 14.24
CA PRO A 61 0.39 12.79 14.07
C PRO A 61 0.10 14.12 13.38
N PHE A 62 -0.88 14.13 12.46
CA PHE A 62 -1.26 15.31 11.69
C PHE A 62 -0.12 15.95 10.89
N GLN A 63 0.87 15.17 10.40
CA GLN A 63 1.99 15.71 9.63
C GLN A 63 1.60 16.44 8.34
N TRP A 64 0.38 16.20 7.82
CA TRP A 64 -0.16 16.83 6.62
C TRP A 64 -1.09 18.02 6.92
N GLY A 65 -1.24 18.41 8.18
CA GLY A 65 -2.14 19.47 8.62
C GLY A 65 -3.30 18.97 9.49
N ARG A 66 -4.11 19.93 9.96
CA ARG A 66 -5.29 19.65 10.78
C ARG A 66 -6.40 19.02 9.93
N PRO A 67 -7.24 18.14 10.50
CA PRO A 67 -8.35 17.54 9.75
C PRO A 67 -9.32 18.64 9.31
N SER A 68 -9.56 18.73 8.00
CA SER A 68 -10.60 19.57 7.41
C SER A 68 -11.69 18.70 6.80
N PHE A 69 -12.94 19.09 7.03
CA PHE A 69 -14.11 18.33 6.59
C PHE A 69 -14.76 19.06 5.42
N HIS A 70 -14.45 18.62 4.20
CA HIS A 70 -15.09 19.09 2.98
C HIS A 70 -16.12 18.07 2.52
N VAL A 71 -17.35 18.53 2.26
CA VAL A 71 -18.46 17.66 1.84
C VAL A 71 -18.08 16.85 0.58
N SER A 72 -17.38 17.47 -0.37
CA SER A 72 -16.90 16.82 -1.58
C SER A 72 -15.92 15.65 -1.33
N SER A 73 -15.15 15.69 -0.24
CA SER A 73 -14.19 14.65 0.13
C SER A 73 -14.80 13.57 1.03
N ILE A 74 -15.88 13.88 1.74
CA ILE A 74 -16.55 12.95 2.67
C ILE A 74 -17.29 11.85 1.91
N PHE A 75 -18.03 12.18 0.84
CA PHE A 75 -18.78 11.18 0.09
C PHE A 75 -17.90 10.06 -0.49
N PRO A 76 -16.77 10.36 -1.17
CA PRO A 76 -15.85 9.32 -1.62
C PRO A 76 -15.26 8.50 -0.46
N ALA A 77 -14.96 9.12 0.69
CA ALA A 77 -14.41 8.44 1.84
C ALA A 77 -15.41 7.44 2.46
N ILE A 78 -16.70 7.80 2.54
CA ILE A 78 -17.76 6.90 3.00
C ILE A 78 -17.98 5.76 1.99
N ALA A 79 -17.95 6.06 0.70
CA ALA A 79 -18.07 5.02 -0.33
C ALA A 79 -16.90 4.02 -0.25
N ALA A 80 -15.67 4.52 -0.11
CA ALA A 80 -14.47 3.70 0.03
C ALA A 80 -14.51 2.83 1.30
N SER A 81 -15.02 3.36 2.42
CA SER A 81 -15.13 2.57 3.67
C SER A 81 -16.20 1.47 3.60
N LEU A 82 -17.29 1.70 2.87
CA LEU A 82 -18.29 0.68 2.59
C LEU A 82 -17.69 -0.46 1.74
N VAL A 83 -17.01 -0.11 0.65
CA VAL A 83 -16.33 -1.09 -0.22
C VAL A 83 -15.30 -1.89 0.58
N ALA A 84 -14.47 -1.22 1.38
CA ALA A 84 -13.50 -1.85 2.25
C ALA A 84 -14.13 -2.86 3.24
N THR A 85 -15.31 -2.52 3.78
CA THR A 85 -16.03 -3.40 4.71
C THR A 85 -16.56 -4.66 4.02
N VAL A 86 -17.10 -4.51 2.80
CA VAL A 86 -17.60 -5.64 1.99
C VAL A 86 -16.44 -6.55 1.57
N GLU A 87 -15.35 -5.99 1.04
CA GLU A 87 -14.16 -6.75 0.63
C GLU A 87 -13.54 -7.50 1.81
N SER A 88 -13.37 -6.82 2.94
CA SER A 88 -12.76 -7.42 4.13
C SER A 88 -13.60 -8.57 4.69
N THR A 89 -14.94 -8.44 4.63
CA THR A 89 -15.85 -9.53 5.02
C THR A 89 -15.67 -10.77 4.14
N GLY A 90 -15.55 -10.56 2.83
CA GLY A 90 -15.24 -11.64 1.88
C GLY A 90 -13.90 -12.31 2.19
N MET A 91 -12.87 -11.51 2.51
CA MET A 91 -11.55 -12.01 2.91
C MET A 91 -11.59 -12.82 4.20
N PHE A 92 -12.34 -12.40 5.21
CA PHE A 92 -12.47 -13.18 6.45
C PHE A 92 -13.03 -14.57 6.18
N ILE A 93 -14.09 -14.66 5.36
CA ILE A 93 -14.71 -15.94 4.99
C ILE A 93 -13.75 -16.78 4.14
N ALA A 94 -13.06 -16.18 3.17
CA ALA A 94 -12.11 -16.88 2.32
C ALA A 94 -10.90 -17.39 3.12
N ALA A 95 -10.38 -16.60 4.06
CA ALA A 95 -9.29 -16.98 4.95
C ALA A 95 -9.70 -18.13 5.88
N ALA A 96 -10.90 -18.10 6.46
CA ALA A 96 -11.41 -19.21 7.26
C ALA A 96 -11.54 -20.50 6.44
N ARG A 97 -12.03 -20.41 5.19
CA ARG A 97 -12.09 -21.56 4.28
C ARG A 97 -10.71 -22.09 3.91
N LEU A 98 -9.76 -21.21 3.62
CA LEU A 98 -8.38 -21.59 3.30
C LEU A 98 -7.69 -22.26 4.49
N GLY A 99 -7.95 -21.76 5.70
CA GLY A 99 -7.46 -22.34 6.95
C GLY A 99 -8.22 -23.58 7.43
N SER A 100 -9.23 -24.05 6.69
CA SER A 100 -10.14 -25.13 7.12
C SER A 100 -10.76 -24.89 8.51
N ALA A 101 -10.98 -23.62 8.86
CA ALA A 101 -11.58 -23.20 10.12
C ALA A 101 -13.11 -23.36 10.06
N THR A 102 -13.72 -23.42 11.24
CA THR A 102 -15.19 -23.44 11.38
C THR A 102 -15.80 -22.14 10.83
N PRO A 103 -17.06 -22.18 10.35
CA PRO A 103 -17.78 -20.98 9.92
C PRO A 103 -17.72 -19.87 10.98
N ILE A 104 -17.41 -18.64 10.55
CA ILE A 104 -17.18 -17.51 11.45
C ILE A 104 -18.53 -17.08 12.05
N PRO A 105 -18.67 -17.03 13.39
CA PRO A 105 -19.89 -16.52 14.01
C PRO A 105 -20.02 -14.99 13.80
N PRO A 106 -21.25 -14.45 13.70
CA PRO A 106 -21.47 -13.01 13.44
C PRO A 106 -20.80 -12.07 14.45
N SER A 107 -20.67 -12.49 15.70
CA SER A 107 -20.02 -11.70 16.75
C SER A 107 -18.52 -11.50 16.52
N VAL A 108 -17.83 -12.49 15.96
CA VAL A 108 -16.41 -12.39 15.62
C VAL A 108 -16.22 -11.54 14.38
N LEU A 109 -17.10 -11.71 13.39
CA LEU A 109 -17.07 -10.91 12.16
C LEU A 109 -17.27 -9.42 12.45
N GLY A 110 -18.26 -9.06 13.28
CA GLY A 110 -18.52 -7.68 13.67
C GLY A 110 -17.34 -7.05 14.45
N ARG A 111 -16.66 -7.83 15.30
CA ARG A 111 -15.44 -7.37 15.99
C ARG A 111 -14.28 -7.15 15.02
N GLY A 112 -14.12 -8.01 14.02
CA GLY A 112 -13.13 -7.85 12.96
C GLY A 112 -13.33 -6.58 12.16
N VAL A 113 -14.56 -6.29 11.74
CA VAL A 113 -14.93 -5.04 11.06
C VAL A 113 -14.74 -3.81 11.97
N GLY A 114 -15.07 -3.91 13.26
CA GLY A 114 -14.78 -2.85 14.22
C GLY A 114 -13.29 -2.51 14.31
N TRP A 115 -12.43 -3.53 14.30
CA TRP A 115 -10.97 -3.34 14.33
C TRP A 115 -10.43 -2.72 13.03
N LEU A 116 -11.00 -3.06 11.88
CA LEU A 116 -10.73 -2.40 10.59
C LEU A 116 -11.00 -0.89 10.66
N GLY A 117 -12.12 -0.49 11.26
CA GLY A 117 -12.45 0.93 11.46
C GLY A 117 -11.42 1.65 12.31
N ILE A 118 -10.99 1.03 13.42
CA ILE A 118 -9.94 1.58 14.30
C ILE A 118 -8.61 1.74 13.54
N GLY A 119 -8.21 0.74 12.76
CA GLY A 119 -7.01 0.81 11.93
C GLY A 119 -7.06 1.96 10.93
N THR A 120 -8.20 2.10 10.24
CA THR A 120 -8.40 3.18 9.25
C THR A 120 -8.35 4.58 9.91
N LEU A 121 -8.85 4.73 11.13
CA LEU A 121 -8.72 5.97 11.90
C LEU A 121 -7.26 6.27 12.26
N MET A 122 -6.49 5.26 12.67
CA MET A 122 -5.06 5.42 12.95
C MET A 122 -4.28 5.79 11.69
N ASP A 123 -4.61 5.18 10.55
CA ASP A 123 -4.03 5.51 9.25
C ASP A 123 -4.28 6.99 8.90
N ALA A 124 -5.50 7.48 9.09
CA ALA A 124 -5.83 8.89 8.89
C ALA A 124 -5.05 9.81 9.86
N PHE A 125 -4.86 9.40 11.11
CA PHE A 125 -4.16 10.18 12.12
C PHE A 125 -2.67 10.38 11.82
N PHE A 126 -1.99 9.33 11.33
CA PHE A 126 -0.59 9.40 10.90
C PHE A 126 -0.42 9.83 9.43
N GLY A 127 -1.51 9.91 8.69
CA GLY A 127 -1.49 10.32 7.29
C GLY A 127 -0.93 9.24 6.35
N ALA A 128 -1.28 7.98 6.60
CA ALA A 128 -0.99 6.88 5.70
C ALA A 128 -1.82 7.02 4.42
N ALA A 129 -1.17 6.89 3.26
CA ALA A 129 -1.83 7.04 1.95
C ALA A 129 -2.67 5.80 1.58
N THR A 130 -2.36 4.64 2.16
CA THR A 130 -3.05 3.37 1.94
C THR A 130 -3.65 2.91 3.25
N GLY A 131 -4.96 2.66 3.28
CA GLY A 131 -5.65 2.19 4.48
C GLY A 131 -5.38 0.72 4.79
N SER A 132 -5.63 0.35 6.04
CA SER A 132 -5.46 -1.01 6.58
C SER A 132 -6.63 -1.93 6.20
N THR A 133 -6.83 -2.19 4.90
CA THR A 133 -7.94 -3.01 4.40
C THR A 133 -7.47 -4.37 3.87
N ALA A 134 -8.32 -5.39 4.01
CA ALA A 134 -8.10 -6.68 3.36
C ALA A 134 -8.89 -6.70 2.04
N SER A 135 -8.18 -6.52 0.92
CA SER A 135 -8.77 -6.43 -0.42
C SER A 135 -8.58 -7.75 -1.19
N VAL A 136 -9.58 -8.10 -2.01
CA VAL A 136 -9.62 -9.27 -2.92
C VAL A 136 -9.36 -8.87 -4.37
#